data_AF-A0A9P0TU41-F1
#
_entry.id   AF-A0A9P0TU41-F1
#
_cell.length_a   1.000
_cell.length_b   1.000
_cell.length_c   1.000
_cell.angle_alpha   90.00
_cell.angle_beta   90.00
_cell.angle_gamma   90.00
#
_symmetry.space_group_name_H-M   'P 1'
#
loop_
_entity.id
_entity.type
_entity.pdbx_description
1 polymer ?
#
loop_
_entity_poly.entity_id
_entity_poly.type
_entity_poly.pdbx_seq_one_letter_code
_entity_poly.pdbx_strand_id
1 'polypeptide(L)'
;MSAFITINSLPIEIFIEFFIKLDGYSLMKCREVCKKWKEAIDNNDILWQEVCRKEFKKSSRIAKKKSGDILTELPDGKFPVQLDVCERRSGPTIVAATFFELYMIDVKFFPGETTVKNTFTSNKLNMYKRLRCLKERLQSTLQQQDVTILENR
;
A
#
# COMPACT_ATOMS: atom_id res chain seq x y z
N MET A 1 40.86 -31.49 9.08
CA MET A 1 40.50 -30.04 9.14
C MET A 1 39.03 -29.93 8.79
N SER A 2 38.17 -29.58 9.75
CA SER A 2 36.77 -29.31 9.47
C SER A 2 36.69 -27.98 8.72
N ALA A 3 36.35 -28.01 7.44
CA ALA A 3 36.05 -26.79 6.69
C ALA A 3 34.71 -26.26 7.19
N PHE A 4 34.75 -25.27 8.10
CA PHE A 4 33.56 -24.52 8.44
C PHE A 4 33.12 -23.71 7.22
N ILE A 5 32.21 -24.27 6.43
CA ILE A 5 31.50 -23.53 5.40
C ILE A 5 30.70 -22.47 6.14
N THR A 6 31.13 -21.22 6.02
CA THR A 6 30.36 -20.09 6.55
C THR A 6 29.07 -20.04 5.75
N ILE A 7 27.91 -19.97 6.39
CA ILE A 7 26.60 -20.03 5.71
C ILE A 7 26.52 -19.07 4.49
N ASN A 8 27.20 -17.93 4.56
CA ASN A 8 27.28 -16.92 3.51
C ASN A 8 27.99 -17.36 2.21
N SER A 9 28.80 -18.42 2.24
CA SER A 9 29.44 -18.99 1.04
C SER A 9 28.54 -19.96 0.27
N LEU A 10 27.32 -20.22 0.75
CA LEU A 10 26.36 -21.04 0.02
C LEU A 10 25.86 -20.34 -1.26
N PRO A 11 25.50 -21.10 -2.31
CA PRO A 11 24.85 -20.58 -3.50
C PRO A 11 23.52 -19.89 -3.18
N ILE A 12 23.11 -18.96 -4.06
CA ILE A 12 21.88 -18.17 -3.87
C ILE A 12 20.62 -19.05 -3.89
N GLU A 13 20.65 -20.11 -4.68
CA GLU A 13 19.58 -21.08 -4.84
C GLU A 13 19.25 -21.76 -3.51
N ILE A 14 20.27 -22.09 -2.72
CA ILE A 14 20.09 -22.73 -1.41
C ILE A 14 19.44 -21.76 -0.41
N PHE A 15 19.78 -20.47 -0.47
CA PHE A 15 19.10 -19.46 0.33
C PHE A 15 17.62 -19.34 -0.04
N ILE A 16 17.29 -19.34 -1.33
CA ILE A 16 15.91 -19.26 -1.81
C ILE A 16 15.09 -20.46 -1.32
N GLU A 17 15.62 -21.68 -1.43
CA GLU A 17 14.96 -22.90 -0.94
C GLU A 17 14.69 -22.86 0.57
N PHE A 18 15.62 -22.28 1.34
CA PHE A 18 15.44 -22.07 2.77
C PHE A 18 14.37 -21.00 3.04
N PHE A 19 14.46 -19.85 2.36
CA PHE A 19 13.57 -18.71 2.53
C PHE A 19 12.10 -19.03 2.21
N ILE A 20 11.81 -19.82 1.17
CA ILE A 20 10.43 -20.23 0.82
C ILE A 20 9.75 -20.98 1.97
N LYS A 21 10.53 -21.72 2.78
CA LYS A 21 10.00 -22.51 3.90
C LYS A 21 9.64 -21.64 5.11
N LEU A 22 10.25 -20.46 5.25
CA LEU A 22 10.00 -19.53 6.35
C LEU A 22 8.64 -18.83 6.23
N ASP A 23 8.12 -18.35 7.36
CA ASP A 23 7.02 -17.38 7.39
C ASP A 23 7.54 -15.96 7.08
N GLY A 24 6.63 -15.08 6.68
CA GLY A 24 6.95 -13.72 6.27
C GLY A 24 7.66 -12.93 7.36
N TYR A 25 7.33 -13.16 8.64
CA TYR A 25 8.02 -12.52 9.75
C TYR A 25 9.50 -12.93 9.83
N SER A 26 9.80 -14.24 9.83
CA SER A 26 11.18 -14.72 9.86
C SER A 26 11.95 -14.32 8.60
N LEU A 27 11.30 -14.31 7.44
CA LEU A 27 11.91 -13.87 6.19
C LEU A 27 12.35 -12.39 6.27
N MET A 28 11.54 -11.53 6.88
CA MET A 28 11.92 -10.13 7.12
C MET A 28 13.12 -10.00 8.06
N LYS A 29 13.28 -10.90 9.02
CA LYS A 29 14.50 -10.96 9.87
C LYS A 29 15.72 -11.42 9.08
N CYS A 30 15.57 -12.42 8.22
CA CYS A 30 16.63 -12.86 7.32
C CYS A 30 17.11 -11.74 6.38
N ARG A 31 16.19 -10.89 5.92
CA ARG A 31 16.51 -9.71 5.10
C ARG A 31 17.44 -8.70 5.80
N GLU A 32 17.43 -8.64 7.13
CA GLU A 32 18.27 -7.74 7.94
C GLU A 32 19.68 -8.29 8.18
N VAL A 33 19.95 -9.56 7.87
CA VAL A 33 21.22 -10.24 8.20
C VAL A 33 22.41 -9.67 7.42
N CYS A 34 22.31 -9.57 6.10
CA CYS A 34 23.37 -8.98 5.27
C CYS A 34 22.85 -8.56 3.89
N LYS A 35 23.68 -7.82 3.13
CA LYS A 35 23.35 -7.33 1.79
C LYS A 35 22.98 -8.45 0.81
N LYS A 36 23.73 -9.55 0.82
CA LYS A 36 23.45 -10.72 -0.04
C LYS A 36 22.06 -11.31 0.21
N TRP A 37 21.67 -11.45 1.47
CA TRP A 37 20.35 -12.00 1.83
C TRP A 37 19.24 -11.01 1.49
N LYS A 38 19.47 -9.71 1.73
CA LYS A 38 18.54 -8.66 1.32
C LYS A 38 18.28 -8.70 -0.18
N GLU A 39 19.33 -8.76 -1.00
CA GLU A 39 19.21 -8.82 -2.46
C GLU A 39 18.54 -10.12 -2.93
N ALA A 40 18.86 -11.25 -2.29
CA ALA A 40 18.21 -12.54 -2.55
C ALA A 40 16.70 -12.49 -2.33
N ILE A 41 16.27 -11.79 -1.29
CA ILE A 41 14.87 -11.69 -0.88
C ILE A 41 14.15 -10.63 -1.72
N ASP A 42 14.73 -9.44 -1.89
CA ASP A 42 14.09 -8.31 -2.57
C ASP A 42 13.94 -8.53 -4.07
N ASN A 43 14.91 -9.19 -4.72
CA ASN A 43 14.94 -9.36 -6.17
C ASN A 43 14.38 -10.70 -6.65
N ASN A 44 13.69 -11.46 -5.78
CA ASN A 44 13.14 -12.77 -6.13
C ASN A 44 11.60 -12.77 -6.05
N ASP A 45 10.97 -12.54 -7.18
CA ASP A 45 9.51 -12.53 -7.29
C ASP A 45 8.90 -13.91 -6.98
N ILE A 46 9.59 -15.01 -7.33
CA ILE A 46 9.10 -16.37 -7.10
C ILE A 46 8.97 -16.65 -5.60
N LEU A 47 9.96 -16.22 -4.82
CA LEU A 47 9.94 -16.30 -3.36
C LEU A 47 8.69 -15.59 -2.81
N TRP A 48 8.47 -14.33 -3.20
CA TRP A 48 7.31 -13.56 -2.72
C TRP A 48 5.98 -14.14 -3.19
N GLN A 49 5.90 -14.64 -4.42
CA GLN A 49 4.71 -15.34 -4.91
C GLN A 49 4.39 -16.56 -4.04
N GLU A 50 5.39 -17.36 -3.67
CA GLU A 50 5.21 -18.53 -2.81
C GLU A 50 4.85 -18.17 -1.37
N VAL A 51 5.51 -17.18 -0.78
CA VAL A 51 5.16 -16.65 0.55
C VAL A 51 3.70 -16.16 0.53
N CYS A 52 3.33 -15.37 -0.48
CA CYS A 52 1.97 -14.87 -0.61
C CYS A 52 0.94 -16.00 -0.78
N ARG A 53 1.28 -17.02 -1.59
CA ARG A 53 0.43 -18.19 -1.83
C ARG A 53 0.21 -19.00 -0.55
N LYS A 54 1.26 -19.18 0.26
CA LYS A 54 1.23 -19.92 1.53
C LYS A 54 0.41 -19.18 2.58
N GLU A 55 0.72 -17.90 2.80
CA GLU A 55 0.18 -17.12 3.92
C GLU A 55 -1.21 -16.54 3.63
N PHE A 56 -1.48 -16.16 2.38
CA PHE A 56 -2.72 -15.47 2.00
C PHE A 56 -3.61 -16.33 1.10
N LYS A 57 -3.57 -17.67 1.21
CA LYS A 57 -4.35 -18.60 0.35
C LYS A 57 -5.85 -18.24 0.23
N LYS A 58 -6.49 -17.87 1.34
CA LYS A 58 -7.91 -17.46 1.36
C LYS A 58 -8.09 -16.08 0.70
N SER A 59 -7.31 -15.09 1.10
CA SER A 59 -7.37 -13.73 0.56
C SER A 59 -7.05 -13.68 -0.93
N SER A 60 -6.07 -14.47 -1.41
CA SER A 60 -5.73 -14.60 -2.82
C SER A 60 -6.87 -15.18 -3.66
N ARG A 61 -7.59 -16.19 -3.15
CA ARG A 61 -8.79 -16.72 -3.84
C ARG A 61 -9.90 -15.69 -3.93
N ILE A 62 -10.14 -14.94 -2.85
CA ILE A 62 -11.15 -13.88 -2.83
C ILE A 62 -10.75 -12.75 -3.78
N ALA A 63 -9.48 -12.32 -3.74
CA ALA A 63 -8.94 -11.30 -4.62
C ALA A 63 -9.04 -11.72 -6.09
N LYS A 64 -8.69 -12.96 -6.45
CA LYS A 64 -8.85 -13.50 -7.82
C LYS A 64 -10.31 -13.61 -8.26
N LYS A 65 -11.23 -13.89 -7.32
CA LYS A 65 -12.66 -13.94 -7.63
C LYS A 65 -13.25 -12.54 -7.86
N LYS A 66 -12.73 -11.54 -7.13
CA LYS A 66 -13.17 -10.14 -7.21
C LYS A 66 -12.35 -9.28 -8.17
N SER A 67 -11.23 -9.80 -8.68
CA SER A 67 -10.40 -9.10 -9.65
C SER A 67 -11.16 -9.03 -10.97
N GLY A 68 -11.48 -7.81 -11.39
CA GLY A 68 -12.36 -7.53 -12.52
C GLY A 68 -13.63 -6.76 -12.12
N ASP A 69 -13.98 -6.74 -10.84
CA ASP A 69 -15.05 -5.88 -10.35
C ASP A 69 -14.60 -4.41 -10.34
N ILE A 70 -15.41 -3.52 -10.90
CA ILE A 70 -15.18 -2.08 -10.82
C ILE A 70 -15.44 -1.64 -9.37
N LEU A 71 -14.37 -1.29 -8.65
CA LEU A 71 -14.44 -0.82 -7.27
C LEU A 71 -15.16 0.54 -7.17
N THR A 72 -14.85 1.44 -8.11
CA THR A 72 -15.50 2.74 -8.26
C THR A 72 -15.13 3.33 -9.63
N GLU A 73 -15.94 4.26 -10.11
CA GLU A 73 -15.63 5.10 -11.27
C GLU A 73 -15.30 6.51 -10.76
N LEU A 74 -14.24 7.12 -11.29
CA LEU A 74 -13.97 8.52 -10.98
C LEU A 74 -15.00 9.41 -11.70
N PRO A 75 -15.41 10.54 -11.10
CA PRO A 75 -16.34 11.47 -11.72
C PRO A 75 -15.86 11.93 -13.10
N ASP A 76 -16.83 12.24 -13.97
CA ASP A 76 -16.59 12.83 -15.30
C ASP A 76 -15.71 11.96 -16.23
N GLY A 77 -15.63 10.65 -15.97
CA GLY A 77 -14.79 9.74 -16.76
C GLY A 77 -13.29 10.03 -16.62
N LYS A 78 -12.87 10.67 -15.53
CA LYS A 78 -11.46 10.96 -15.25
C LYS A 78 -10.66 9.68 -15.04
N PHE A 79 -9.36 9.74 -15.34
CA PHE A 79 -8.44 8.63 -15.14
C PHE A 79 -7.40 8.98 -14.08
N PRO A 80 -7.10 8.06 -13.14
CA PRO A 80 -6.04 8.27 -12.18
C PRO A 80 -4.68 8.22 -12.88
N VAL A 81 -3.85 9.23 -12.65
CA VAL A 81 -2.45 9.26 -13.08
C VAL A 81 -1.59 8.48 -12.08
N GLN A 82 -1.96 8.54 -10.79
CA GLN A 82 -1.28 7.81 -9.73
C GLN A 82 -2.31 7.19 -8.79
N LEU A 83 -2.05 5.93 -8.41
CA LEU A 83 -2.80 5.22 -7.38
C LEU A 83 -1.86 4.94 -6.20
N ASP A 84 -2.38 5.11 -4.99
CA ASP A 84 -1.73 4.69 -3.77
C ASP A 84 -2.76 4.00 -2.85
N VAL A 85 -2.31 3.12 -1.98
CA VAL A 85 -3.16 2.40 -1.04
C VAL A 85 -2.66 2.65 0.36
N CYS A 86 -3.49 3.31 1.17
CA CYS A 86 -3.19 3.58 2.56
C CYS A 86 -4.05 2.71 3.46
N GLU A 87 -3.41 1.81 4.21
CA GLU A 87 -4.10 1.04 5.23
C GLU A 87 -4.67 1.97 6.32
N ARG A 88 -6.00 1.96 6.50
CA ARG A 88 -6.71 2.60 7.61
C ARG A 88 -7.26 1.56 8.58
N ARG A 89 -7.68 2.05 9.73
CA ARG A 89 -8.32 1.28 10.82
C ARG A 89 -9.54 0.48 10.37
N SER A 90 -10.26 0.98 9.37
CA SER A 90 -11.48 0.39 8.81
C SER A 90 -11.24 -0.38 7.51
N GLY A 91 -9.98 -0.64 7.16
CA GLY A 91 -9.55 -1.22 5.89
C GLY A 91 -8.78 -0.22 5.02
N PRO A 92 -8.29 -0.66 3.85
CA PRO A 92 -7.47 0.18 2.98
C PRO A 92 -8.30 1.26 2.28
N THR A 93 -7.80 2.49 2.32
CA THR A 93 -8.28 3.61 1.50
C THR A 93 -7.42 3.71 0.25
N ILE A 94 -8.06 3.71 -0.91
CA ILE A 94 -7.38 3.93 -2.18
C ILE A 94 -7.32 5.44 -2.41
N VAL A 95 -6.14 5.96 -2.68
CA VAL A 95 -5.94 7.35 -3.08
C VAL A 95 -5.68 7.36 -4.58
N ALA A 96 -6.52 8.09 -5.31
CA ALA A 96 -6.41 8.27 -6.74
C ALA A 96 -6.12 9.74 -7.03
N ALA A 97 -4.95 10.03 -7.60
CA ALA A 97 -4.59 11.37 -8.02
C ALA A 97 -4.76 11.49 -9.54
N THR A 98 -5.48 12.53 -9.96
CA THR A 98 -5.49 13.02 -11.34
C THR A 98 -4.51 14.18 -11.47
N PHE A 99 -4.44 14.82 -12.64
CA PHE A 99 -3.61 16.02 -12.83
C PHE A 99 -4.05 17.21 -11.96
N PHE A 100 -5.33 17.28 -11.60
CA PHE A 100 -5.92 18.45 -10.96
C PHE A 100 -6.54 18.16 -9.59
N GLU A 101 -6.86 16.89 -9.32
CA GLU A 101 -7.68 16.50 -8.18
C GLU A 101 -7.11 15.26 -7.49
N LEU A 102 -7.46 15.13 -6.21
CA LEU A 102 -7.12 13.98 -5.39
C LEU A 102 -8.39 13.38 -4.82
N TYR A 103 -8.61 12.12 -5.11
CA TYR A 103 -9.76 11.32 -4.69
C TYR A 103 -9.34 10.35 -3.59
N MET A 104 -10.13 10.32 -2.52
CA MET A 104 -9.98 9.33 -1.46
C MET A 104 -11.17 8.37 -1.54
N ILE A 105 -10.90 7.13 -1.91
CA ILE A 105 -11.89 6.09 -2.13
C ILE A 105 -11.82 5.14 -0.94
N ASP A 106 -12.81 5.26 -0.06
CA ASP A 106 -12.97 4.38 1.10
C ASP A 106 -13.74 3.11 0.67
N VAL A 107 -13.01 2.02 0.45
CA VAL A 107 -13.60 0.73 0.10
C VAL A 107 -13.80 -0.10 1.36
N LYS A 108 -15.02 -0.59 1.59
CA LYS A 108 -15.31 -1.57 2.65
C LYS A 108 -14.85 -2.96 2.20
N PHE A 109 -13.56 -3.25 2.32
CA PHE A 109 -12.99 -4.55 1.95
C PHE A 109 -13.54 -5.71 2.79
N PHE A 110 -13.85 -5.45 4.06
CA PHE A 110 -14.34 -6.46 5.02
C PHE A 110 -15.72 -6.03 5.58
N PRO A 111 -16.82 -6.18 4.81
CA PRO A 111 -18.14 -5.69 5.21
C PRO A 111 -18.71 -6.36 6.48
N GLY A 112 -18.12 -7.46 6.94
CA GLY A 112 -18.50 -8.17 8.17
C GLY A 112 -17.62 -7.91 9.40
N GLU A 113 -16.51 -7.16 9.29
CA GLU A 113 -15.67 -6.81 10.44
C GLU A 113 -16.13 -5.48 11.05
N THR A 114 -16.79 -5.54 12.21
CA THR A 114 -17.31 -4.37 12.95
C THR A 114 -16.31 -3.72 13.89
N THR A 115 -15.08 -4.25 14.02
CA THR A 115 -14.12 -3.76 15.01
C THR A 115 -13.17 -2.72 14.42
N VAL A 116 -13.48 -1.45 14.69
CA VAL A 116 -12.60 -0.31 14.37
C VAL A 116 -11.38 -0.36 15.30
N LYS A 117 -10.27 -0.97 14.86
CA LYS A 117 -9.04 -1.00 15.67
C LYS A 117 -8.35 0.35 15.65
N ASN A 118 -8.32 1.02 16.79
CA ASN A 118 -7.86 2.39 16.91
C ASN A 118 -6.33 2.55 17.06
N THR A 119 -5.55 2.68 15.98
CA THR A 119 -4.21 3.36 16.02
C THR A 119 -3.84 4.11 14.72
N PHE A 120 -4.11 5.41 14.62
CA PHE A 120 -3.36 6.29 13.72
C PHE A 120 -2.06 6.63 14.45
N THR A 121 -0.93 6.41 13.81
CA THR A 121 0.34 6.98 14.28
C THR A 121 0.29 8.50 14.14
N SER A 122 0.93 9.24 15.06
CA SER A 122 0.90 10.71 15.11
C SER A 122 1.24 11.38 13.78
N ASN A 123 2.12 10.74 12.97
CA ASN A 123 2.51 11.25 11.66
C ASN A 123 1.39 11.21 10.62
N LYS A 124 0.58 10.14 10.57
CA LYS A 124 -0.57 10.06 9.64
C LYS A 124 -1.67 11.05 10.04
N LEU A 125 -1.86 11.29 11.33
CA LEU A 125 -2.82 12.30 11.81
C LEU A 125 -2.39 13.72 11.42
N ASN A 126 -1.10 14.03 11.51
CA ASN A 126 -0.56 15.31 11.11
C ASN A 126 -0.65 15.53 9.59
N MET A 127 -0.44 14.49 8.79
CA MET A 127 -0.66 14.54 7.34
C MET A 127 -2.13 14.86 7.00
N TYR A 128 -3.08 14.19 7.66
CA TYR A 128 -4.51 14.43 7.43
C TYR A 128 -4.92 15.87 7.78
N LYS A 129 -4.40 16.40 8.90
CA LYS A 129 -4.60 17.82 9.29
C LYS A 129 -4.06 18.76 8.21
N ARG A 130 -2.86 18.50 7.68
CA ARG A 130 -2.24 19.33 6.63
C ARG A 130 -3.06 19.33 5.33
N LEU A 131 -3.52 18.17 4.90
CA LEU A 131 -4.35 18.04 3.70
C LEU A 131 -5.71 18.73 3.85
N ARG A 132 -6.33 18.65 5.04
CA ARG A 132 -7.56 19.37 5.34
C ARG A 132 -7.37 20.89 5.29
N CYS A 133 -6.33 21.42 5.93
CA CYS A 133 -6.03 22.85 5.87
C CYS A 133 -5.65 23.32 4.45
N LEU A 134 -5.10 22.45 3.60
CA LEU A 134 -4.85 22.77 2.19
C LEU A 134 -6.17 22.86 1.42
N LYS A 135 -7.08 21.90 1.60
CA LYS A 135 -8.42 21.92 1.00
C LYS A 135 -9.20 23.19 1.37
N GLU A 136 -9.19 23.55 2.65
CA GLU A 136 -9.88 24.75 3.15
C GLU A 136 -9.34 26.04 2.48
N ARG A 137 -8.02 26.15 2.27
CA ARG A 137 -7.40 27.29 1.56
C ARG A 137 -7.71 27.33 0.07
N LEU A 138 -7.75 26.17 -0.59
CA LEU A 138 -8.12 26.11 -2.01
C LEU A 138 -9.59 26.51 -2.20
N GLN A 139 -10.49 26.07 -1.30
CA GLN A 139 -11.90 26.46 -1.33
C GLN A 139 -12.12 27.96 -1.05
N SER A 140 -11.35 28.56 -0.13
CA SER A 140 -11.43 30.00 0.11
C SER A 140 -10.93 30.84 -1.07
N THR A 141 -9.96 30.31 -1.83
CA THR A 141 -9.40 31.00 -3.02
C THR A 141 -10.40 30.99 -4.18
N LEU A 142 -11.16 29.91 -4.34
CA LEU A 142 -12.22 29.81 -5.34
C LEU A 142 -13.40 30.76 -5.04
N GLN A 143 -13.76 30.96 -3.77
CA GLN A 143 -14.81 31.92 -3.38
C GLN A 143 -14.42 33.39 -3.62
N GLN A 144 -13.13 33.73 -3.61
CA GLN A 144 -12.68 35.10 -3.87
C GLN A 144 -12.71 35.46 -5.36
N GLN A 145 -12.51 34.50 -6.26
CA GLN A 145 -12.58 34.74 -7.70
C GLN A 145 -14.01 35.00 -8.21
N ASP A 146 -15.02 34.36 -7.63
CA ASP A 146 -16.42 34.59 -8.00
C ASP A 146 -16.93 35.98 -7.57
N VAL A 147 -16.42 36.54 -6.47
CA VAL A 147 -16.79 37.89 -5.99
C VAL A 147 -16.20 38.98 -6.89
N THR A 148 -14.95 38.82 -7.36
CA THR A 148 -14.30 39.84 -8.20
C THR A 148 -14.90 39.95 -9.61
N ILE A 149 -15.57 38.89 -10.09
CA ILE A 149 -16.25 38.88 -11.40
C ILE A 149 -17.62 39.59 -11.33
N LEU A 150 -18.28 39.57 -10.16
CA LEU A 150 -19.57 40.25 -9.96
C LEU A 150 -19.44 41.76 -9.68
N GLU A 151 -18.31 42.24 -9.16
CA GLU A 151 -18.06 43.68 -8.94
C GLU A 151 -17.60 44.44 -10.20
N ASN A 152 -17.31 43.74 -11.30
CA ASN A 152 -16.87 44.33 -12.58
C ASN A 152 -17.91 44.20 -13.71
N ARG A 153 -19.19 44.03 -13.37
CA ARG A 153 -20.34 44.12 -14.28
C ARG A 153 -21.34 45.15 -13.76
#